data_AF-A0A1H0JX53-F1
#
_entry.id   AF-A0A1H0JX53-F1
#
_cell.length_a   1.000
_cell.length_b   1.000
_cell.length_c   1.000
_cell.angle_alpha   90.00
_cell.angle_beta   90.00
_cell.angle_gamma   90.00
#
_symmetry.space_group_name_H-M   'P 1'
#
loop_
_entity.id
_entity.type
_entity.pdbx_description
1 polymer ?
#
loop_
_entity_poly.entity_id
_entity_poly.type
_entity_poly.pdbx_seq_one_letter_code
_entity_poly.pdbx_strand_id
1 'polypeptide(L)'
;MARNTLSRSLHDLGLSAWFGGTLANAVALNAAAAEAGSASDTGRVANAGWDRWTPVNAAAIGAHLIGSIGQLQANRRRVANQEGVAGMSTLKTALTAAALGVTAYSRALGKVVSDAGGTPSRSGTKPSKRAKAEVAAAQAKLDQLQWVIPALTGALVVVSSYAGEQQRPSEVARGLAQR
;
A
#
# COMPACT_ATOMS: atom_id res chain seq x y z
N MET A 1 -3.54 31.20 9.87
CA MET A 1 -3.55 29.72 9.81
C MET A 1 -2.59 29.28 8.73
N ALA A 2 -1.48 28.63 9.08
CA ALA A 2 -0.61 28.03 8.07
C ALA A 2 -1.35 26.85 7.43
N ARG A 3 -1.55 26.90 6.11
CA ARG A 3 -2.18 25.81 5.34
C ARG A 3 -1.18 24.66 5.24
N ASN A 4 -1.62 23.42 5.49
CA ASN A 4 -0.78 22.22 5.33
C ASN A 4 -0.95 21.57 3.95
N THR A 5 -1.28 22.35 2.92
CA THR A 5 -1.65 21.82 1.60
C THR A 5 -0.60 20.88 1.05
N LEU A 6 0.69 21.23 1.09
CA LEU A 6 1.77 20.37 0.59
C LEU A 6 1.81 19.02 1.33
N SER A 7 1.77 19.03 2.67
CA SER A 7 1.78 17.81 3.48
C SER A 7 0.54 16.95 3.23
N ARG A 8 -0.63 17.56 3.00
CA ARG A 8 -1.84 16.84 2.61
C ARG A 8 -1.73 16.23 1.22
N SER A 9 -1.26 17.00 0.23
CA SER A 9 -1.07 16.50 -1.13
C SER A 9 -0.08 15.33 -1.17
N LEU A 10 1.05 15.42 -0.49
CA LEU A 10 2.02 14.32 -0.39
C LEU A 10 1.41 13.07 0.25
N HIS A 11 0.68 13.26 1.36
CA HIS A 11 -0.02 12.19 2.05
C HIS A 11 -1.05 11.48 1.16
N ASP A 12 -1.93 12.26 0.52
CA ASP A 12 -3.09 11.78 -0.20
C ASP A 12 -2.70 11.17 -1.55
N LEU A 13 -1.81 11.83 -2.31
CA LEU A 13 -1.30 11.28 -3.57
C LEU A 13 -0.46 10.03 -3.34
N GLY A 14 0.41 10.03 -2.31
CA GLY A 14 1.22 8.87 -1.96
C GLY A 14 0.37 7.66 -1.58
N LEU A 15 -0.64 7.85 -0.73
CA LEU A 15 -1.55 6.76 -0.35
C LEU A 15 -2.39 6.28 -1.53
N SER A 16 -2.89 7.20 -2.36
CA SER A 16 -3.70 6.86 -3.53
C SER A 16 -2.91 6.04 -4.55
N ALA A 17 -1.66 6.41 -4.81
CA ALA A 17 -0.78 5.67 -5.71
C ALA A 17 -0.41 4.29 -5.13
N TRP A 18 -0.12 4.20 -3.83
CA TRP A 18 0.18 2.92 -3.18
C TRP A 18 -1.02 1.96 -3.20
N PHE A 19 -2.19 2.42 -2.79
CA PHE A 19 -3.44 1.63 -2.85
C PHE A 19 -3.82 1.28 -4.29
N GLY A 20 -3.95 2.28 -5.14
CA GLY A 20 -4.45 2.12 -6.50
C GLY A 20 -3.52 1.27 -7.37
N GLY A 21 -2.20 1.49 -7.30
CA GLY A 21 -1.26 0.72 -8.11
C GLY A 21 -1.13 -0.74 -7.66
N THR A 22 -1.19 -1.02 -6.36
CA THR A 22 -1.18 -2.42 -5.88
C THR A 22 -2.47 -3.15 -6.23
N LEU A 23 -3.63 -2.47 -6.13
CA LEU A 23 -4.92 -3.01 -6.57
C LEU A 23 -4.96 -3.26 -8.08
N ALA A 24 -4.48 -2.30 -8.89
CA ALA A 24 -4.38 -2.45 -10.33
C ALA A 24 -3.47 -3.61 -10.71
N ASN A 25 -2.37 -3.83 -9.99
CA ASN A 25 -1.51 -4.98 -10.27
C ASN A 25 -2.18 -6.31 -9.93
N ALA A 26 -2.92 -6.39 -8.81
CA ALA A 26 -3.64 -7.60 -8.43
C ALA A 26 -4.77 -7.94 -9.40
N VAL A 27 -5.54 -6.93 -9.84
CA VAL A 27 -6.72 -7.12 -10.69
C VAL A 27 -6.36 -7.22 -12.17
N ALA A 28 -5.48 -6.36 -12.65
CA ALA A 28 -5.18 -6.22 -14.08
C ALA A 28 -3.83 -6.83 -14.45
N LEU A 29 -2.71 -6.36 -13.88
CA LEU A 29 -1.36 -6.77 -14.34
C LEU A 29 -1.15 -8.29 -14.22
N ASN A 30 -1.42 -8.86 -13.04
CA ASN A 30 -1.15 -10.26 -12.76
C ASN A 30 -2.03 -11.19 -13.62
N ALA A 31 -3.27 -10.78 -13.91
CA ALA A 31 -4.18 -11.50 -14.80
C ALA A 31 -3.76 -11.38 -16.26
N ALA A 32 -3.50 -10.15 -16.74
CA ALA A 32 -3.11 -9.89 -18.13
C ALA A 32 -1.78 -10.56 -18.51
N ALA A 33 -0.87 -10.77 -17.56
CA ALA A 33 0.36 -11.53 -17.81
C ALA A 33 0.09 -12.97 -18.29
N ALA A 34 -1.05 -13.58 -17.94
CA ALA A 34 -1.41 -14.93 -18.39
C ALA A 34 -1.62 -15.02 -19.92
N GLU A 35 -1.92 -13.90 -20.58
CA GLU A 35 -2.17 -13.83 -22.02
C GLU A 35 -0.88 -13.87 -22.87
N ALA A 36 0.30 -13.95 -22.23
CA ALA A 36 1.60 -13.92 -22.90
C ALA A 36 1.95 -15.20 -23.72
N GLY A 37 1.02 -16.14 -23.85
CA GLY A 37 1.14 -17.33 -24.72
C GLY A 37 1.95 -18.50 -24.14
N SER A 38 2.98 -18.24 -23.34
CA SER A 38 3.73 -19.29 -22.63
C SER A 38 3.94 -18.97 -21.15
N ALA A 39 4.08 -20.00 -20.32
CA ALA A 39 4.26 -19.83 -18.88
C ALA A 39 5.52 -19.01 -18.53
N SER A 40 6.58 -19.12 -19.35
CA SER A 40 7.81 -18.34 -19.13
C SER A 40 7.61 -16.87 -19.52
N ASP A 41 6.91 -16.63 -20.63
CA ASP A 41 6.56 -15.28 -21.06
C ASP A 41 5.61 -14.60 -20.07
N THR A 42 4.68 -15.35 -19.46
CA THR A 42 3.82 -14.86 -18.37
C THR A 42 4.65 -14.37 -17.18
N GLY A 43 5.62 -15.16 -16.73
CA GLY A 43 6.54 -14.73 -15.67
C GLY A 43 7.33 -13.49 -16.07
N ARG A 44 7.83 -13.43 -17.31
CA ARG A 44 8.58 -12.29 -17.84
C ARG A 44 7.74 -11.00 -17.91
N VAL A 45 6.50 -11.08 -18.39
CA VAL A 45 5.57 -9.93 -18.45
C VAL A 45 5.22 -9.44 -17.05
N ALA A 46 4.92 -10.35 -16.12
CA ALA A 46 4.63 -9.98 -14.74
C ALA A 46 5.83 -9.27 -14.07
N ASN A 47 7.03 -9.85 -14.15
CA ASN A 47 8.26 -9.26 -13.61
C ASN A 47 8.52 -7.87 -14.23
N ALA A 48 8.40 -7.76 -15.55
CA ALA A 48 8.61 -6.50 -16.27
C ALA A 48 7.64 -5.39 -15.83
N GLY A 49 6.39 -5.73 -15.50
CA GLY A 49 5.42 -4.78 -14.96
C GLY A 49 5.76 -4.37 -13.52
N TRP A 50 6.06 -5.34 -12.66
CA TRP A 50 6.43 -5.09 -11.26
C TRP A 50 7.73 -4.29 -11.13
N ASP A 51 8.73 -4.55 -11.96
CA ASP A 51 10.00 -3.83 -11.95
C ASP A 51 9.81 -2.35 -12.30
N ARG A 52 8.92 -2.03 -13.25
CA ARG A 52 8.55 -0.65 -13.60
C ARG A 52 7.74 0.03 -12.50
N TRP A 53 6.80 -0.70 -11.88
CA TRP A 53 5.95 -0.15 -10.82
C TRP A 53 6.71 0.11 -9.52
N THR A 54 7.67 -0.74 -9.19
CA THR A 54 8.41 -0.67 -7.93
C THR A 54 8.92 0.73 -7.55
N PRO A 55 9.76 1.40 -8.38
CA PRO A 55 10.34 2.68 -7.98
C PRO A 55 9.25 3.73 -7.76
N VAL A 56 8.16 3.67 -8.54
CA VAL A 56 6.99 4.53 -8.37
C VAL A 56 6.30 4.24 -7.03
N ASN A 57 6.11 2.97 -6.67
CA ASN A 57 5.55 2.58 -5.38
C ASN A 57 6.42 3.04 -4.20
N ALA A 58 7.74 2.94 -4.31
CA ALA A 58 8.67 3.43 -3.29
C ALA A 58 8.55 4.96 -3.11
N ALA A 59 8.47 5.71 -4.21
CA ALA A 59 8.25 7.15 -4.17
C ALA A 59 6.88 7.52 -3.57
N ALA A 60 5.83 6.77 -3.92
CA ALA A 60 4.49 6.94 -3.38
C ALA A 60 4.45 6.72 -1.85
N ILE A 61 5.09 5.65 -1.37
CA ILE A 61 5.24 5.38 0.07
C ILE A 61 6.02 6.51 0.75
N GLY A 62 7.14 6.95 0.17
CA GLY A 62 7.94 8.05 0.70
C GLY A 62 7.13 9.35 0.82
N ALA A 63 6.40 9.73 -0.23
CA ALA A 63 5.50 10.89 -0.21
C ALA A 63 4.43 10.75 0.88
N HIS A 64 3.81 9.58 1.00
CA HIS A 64 2.81 9.32 2.02
C HIS A 64 3.37 9.50 3.45
N LEU A 65 4.57 8.99 3.72
CA LEU A 65 5.21 9.09 5.03
C LEU A 65 5.60 10.53 5.38
N ILE A 66 6.22 11.25 4.44
CA ILE A 66 6.56 12.68 4.63
C ILE A 66 5.29 13.49 4.89
N GLY A 67 4.24 13.26 4.10
CA GLY A 67 2.95 13.88 4.28
C GLY A 67 2.33 13.56 5.64
N SER A 68 2.37 12.30 6.07
CA SER A 68 1.87 11.81 7.36
C SER A 68 2.56 12.48 8.54
N ILE A 69 3.89 12.59 8.51
CA ILE A 69 4.67 13.26 9.55
C ILE A 69 4.27 14.74 9.65
N GLY A 70 4.16 15.44 8.51
CA GLY A 70 3.71 16.83 8.48
C GLY A 70 2.30 17.01 9.06
N GLN A 71 1.38 16.11 8.74
CA GLN A 71 0.02 16.15 9.27
C GLN A 71 0.00 15.88 10.78
N LEU A 72 0.79 14.92 11.28
CA LEU A 72 0.86 14.60 12.70
C LEU A 72 1.39 15.79 13.51
N GLN A 73 2.47 16.41 13.05
CA GLN A 73 3.05 17.60 13.70
C GLN A 73 2.05 18.75 13.75
N ALA A 74 1.37 19.04 12.64
CA ALA A 74 0.38 20.10 12.59
C ALA A 74 -0.86 19.82 13.46
N ASN A 75 -1.20 18.55 13.68
CA ASN A 75 -2.35 18.14 14.49
C ASN A 75 -1.99 17.74 15.92
N ARG A 76 -0.76 17.96 16.39
CA ARG A 76 -0.30 17.55 17.73
C ARG A 76 -1.23 17.97 18.88
N ARG A 77 -1.78 19.20 18.80
CA ARG A 77 -2.73 19.71 19.80
C ARG A 77 -4.06 19.00 19.75
N ARG A 78 -4.51 18.51 18.58
CA ARG A 78 -5.73 17.72 18.46
C ARG A 78 -5.50 16.29 18.96
N VAL A 79 -4.35 15.70 18.68
CA VAL A 79 -3.97 14.39 19.25
C VAL A 79 -3.99 14.44 20.78
N ALA A 80 -3.42 15.50 21.37
CA ALA A 80 -3.40 15.69 22.82
C ALA A 80 -4.69 16.26 23.41
N ASN A 81 -5.52 16.91 22.59
CA ASN A 81 -6.69 17.76 22.89
C ASN A 81 -8.07 17.14 22.68
N GLN A 82 -8.28 16.53 21.53
CA GLN A 82 -9.60 16.16 21.03
C GLN A 82 -9.85 14.67 21.24
N GLU A 83 -11.01 14.34 21.81
CA GLU A 83 -11.45 12.96 21.99
C GLU A 83 -11.44 12.19 20.65
N GLY A 84 -11.06 10.92 20.71
CA GLY A 84 -10.99 10.03 19.53
C GLY A 84 -9.81 10.28 18.57
N VAL A 85 -9.16 11.45 18.59
CA VAL A 85 -8.06 11.76 17.64
C VAL A 85 -6.79 10.96 17.96
N ALA A 86 -6.49 10.73 19.24
CA ALA A 86 -5.36 9.89 19.65
C ALA A 86 -5.54 8.43 19.18
N GLY A 87 -6.70 7.84 19.46
CA GLY A 87 -7.02 6.47 19.03
C GLY A 87 -7.00 6.30 17.51
N MET A 88 -7.58 7.26 16.77
CA MET A 88 -7.51 7.28 15.31
C MET A 88 -6.06 7.36 14.80
N SER A 89 -5.23 8.24 15.40
CA SER A 89 -3.82 8.40 15.01
C SER A 89 -3.01 7.13 15.27
N THR A 90 -3.27 6.45 16.38
CA THR A 90 -2.66 5.14 16.69
C THR A 90 -3.09 4.08 15.68
N LEU A 91 -4.39 3.96 15.39
CA LEU A 91 -4.89 3.00 14.40
C LEU A 91 -4.29 3.25 13.02
N LYS A 92 -4.26 4.50 12.58
CA LYS A 92 -3.65 4.90 11.31
C LYS A 92 -2.17 4.50 11.26
N THR A 93 -1.41 4.80 12.33
CA THR A 93 0.01 4.45 12.42
C THR A 93 0.23 2.94 12.37
N ALA A 94 -0.59 2.17 13.08
CA ALA A 94 -0.50 0.71 13.09
C ALA A 94 -0.79 0.12 11.70
N LEU A 95 -1.83 0.61 11.02
CA LEU A 95 -2.14 0.21 9.64
C LEU A 95 -1.02 0.58 8.67
N THR A 96 -0.41 1.76 8.80
CA THR A 96 0.74 2.17 7.98
C THR A 96 1.92 1.24 8.20
N ALA A 97 2.27 0.93 9.46
CA ALA A 97 3.36 0.00 9.77
C ALA A 97 3.09 -1.40 9.22
N ALA A 98 1.88 -1.92 9.37
CA ALA A 98 1.48 -3.21 8.80
C ALA A 98 1.59 -3.21 7.27
N ALA A 99 1.08 -2.18 6.60
CA ALA A 99 1.15 -2.05 5.14
C ALA A 99 2.60 -2.00 4.64
N LEU A 100 3.48 -1.25 5.33
CA LEU A 100 4.91 -1.20 5.04
C LEU A 100 5.56 -2.57 5.18
N GLY A 101 5.32 -3.27 6.30
CA GLY A 101 5.87 -4.60 6.56
C GLY A 101 5.45 -5.61 5.50
N VAL A 102 4.16 -5.65 5.16
CA VAL A 102 3.64 -6.55 4.12
C VAL A 102 4.20 -6.19 2.74
N THR A 103 4.33 -4.90 2.42
CA THR A 103 4.91 -4.45 1.14
C THR A 103 6.39 -4.84 1.03
N ALA A 104 7.17 -4.64 2.10
CA ALA A 104 8.58 -5.05 2.14
C ALA A 104 8.73 -6.57 2.01
N TYR A 105 7.90 -7.34 2.72
CA TYR A 105 7.90 -8.80 2.62
C TYR A 105 7.52 -9.29 1.21
N SER A 106 6.47 -8.71 0.62
CA SER A 106 6.07 -8.98 -0.76
C SER A 106 7.21 -8.66 -1.74
N ARG A 107 7.97 -7.60 -1.50
CA ARG A 107 9.11 -7.25 -2.35
C ARG A 107 10.26 -8.26 -2.23
N ALA A 108 10.57 -8.73 -1.03
CA ALA A 108 11.57 -9.77 -0.84
C ALA A 108 11.21 -11.07 -1.59
N LEU A 109 9.93 -11.49 -1.51
CA LEU A 109 9.43 -12.64 -2.26
C LEU A 109 9.45 -12.39 -3.79
N GLY A 110 9.07 -11.20 -4.23
CA GLY A 110 9.13 -10.80 -5.64
C GLY A 110 10.56 -10.86 -6.20
N LYS A 111 11.57 -10.51 -5.39
CA LYS A 111 12.97 -10.66 -5.77
C LYS A 111 13.36 -12.12 -5.98
N VAL A 112 12.92 -13.04 -5.12
CA VAL A 112 13.15 -14.50 -5.32
C VAL A 112 12.57 -14.97 -6.65
N VAL A 113 11.36 -14.50 -7.00
CA VAL A 113 10.71 -14.84 -8.28
C VAL A 113 11.42 -14.22 -9.48
N SER A 114 11.88 -12.97 -9.36
CA SER A 114 12.56 -12.24 -10.44
C SER A 114 13.98 -12.77 -10.70
N ASP A 115 14.75 -13.05 -9.65
CA ASP A 115 16.10 -13.61 -9.74
C ASP A 115 16.11 -15.02 -10.36
N ALA A 116 15.01 -15.78 -10.21
CA ALA A 116 14.81 -17.06 -10.88
C ALA A 116 14.54 -16.94 -12.40
N GLY A 117 14.42 -15.72 -12.93
CA GLY A 117 14.19 -15.42 -14.34
C GLY A 117 12.71 -15.47 -14.74
N GLY A 118 12.44 -15.72 -16.03
CA GLY A 118 11.09 -15.92 -16.58
C GLY A 118 10.46 -17.22 -16.07
N THR A 119 10.26 -17.32 -14.75
CA THR A 119 9.79 -18.51 -14.06
C THR A 119 8.44 -18.92 -14.65
N PRO A 120 8.29 -20.18 -15.11
CA PRO A 120 7.04 -20.68 -15.63
C PRO A 120 5.88 -20.48 -14.66
N SER A 121 4.94 -19.61 -15.03
CA SER A 121 3.81 -19.18 -14.20
C SER A 121 2.50 -19.28 -14.97
N ARG A 122 1.38 -19.50 -14.28
CA ARG A 122 0.04 -19.47 -14.88
C ARG A 122 -0.57 -18.08 -14.89
N SER A 123 -0.13 -17.23 -13.97
CA SER A 123 -0.42 -15.79 -13.90
C SER A 123 0.73 -15.11 -13.15
N GLY A 124 0.68 -13.79 -12.96
CA GLY A 124 1.76 -13.05 -12.27
C GLY A 124 2.11 -13.56 -10.86
N THR A 125 1.19 -14.24 -10.18
CA THR A 125 1.38 -14.78 -8.82
C THR A 125 1.08 -16.27 -8.68
N LYS A 126 0.62 -16.96 -9.73
CA LYS A 126 0.28 -18.39 -9.65
C LYS A 126 1.35 -19.24 -10.30
N PRO A 127 2.00 -20.16 -9.55
CA PRO A 127 3.04 -21.01 -10.12
C PRO A 127 2.47 -22.00 -11.13
N SER A 128 3.31 -22.39 -12.11
CA SER A 128 3.08 -23.58 -12.93
C SER A 128 3.68 -24.83 -12.25
N LYS A 129 3.32 -26.03 -12.74
CA LYS A 129 3.89 -27.30 -12.27
C LYS A 129 5.40 -27.43 -12.54
N ARG A 130 5.98 -26.56 -13.38
CA ARG A 130 7.40 -26.58 -13.77
C ARG A 130 8.25 -25.61 -12.94
N ALA A 131 7.64 -24.82 -12.06
CA ALA A 131 8.36 -23.90 -11.18
C ALA A 131 9.15 -24.69 -10.12
N LYS A 132 10.38 -24.23 -9.81
CA LYS A 132 11.16 -24.76 -8.68
C LYS A 132 10.39 -24.55 -7.38
N ALA A 133 10.50 -25.48 -6.42
CA ALA A 133 9.71 -25.48 -5.20
C ALA A 133 9.76 -24.17 -4.41
N GLU A 134 10.96 -23.59 -4.25
CA GLU A 134 11.16 -22.31 -3.57
C GLU A 134 10.42 -21.15 -4.27
N VAL A 135 10.52 -21.08 -5.59
CA VAL A 135 9.86 -20.05 -6.39
C VAL A 135 8.34 -20.23 -6.36
N ALA A 136 7.86 -21.48 -6.43
CA ALA A 136 6.44 -21.78 -6.33
C ALA A 136 5.86 -21.36 -4.97
N ALA A 137 6.60 -21.59 -3.89
CA ALA A 137 6.21 -21.14 -2.55
C ALA A 137 6.17 -19.60 -2.45
N ALA A 138 7.17 -18.91 -3.03
CA ALA A 138 7.17 -17.45 -3.07
C ALA A 138 5.97 -16.89 -3.86
N GLN A 139 5.66 -17.47 -5.02
CA GLN A 139 4.50 -17.10 -5.83
C GLN A 139 3.19 -17.33 -5.08
N ALA A 140 3.01 -18.47 -4.42
CA ALA A 140 1.81 -18.75 -3.63
C ALA A 140 1.58 -17.72 -2.52
N LYS A 141 2.65 -17.26 -1.85
CA LYS A 141 2.54 -16.17 -0.87
C LYS A 141 2.19 -14.85 -1.55
N LEU A 142 2.83 -14.50 -2.66
CA LEU A 142 2.50 -13.29 -3.44
C LEU A 142 1.03 -13.29 -3.89
N ASP A 143 0.46 -14.45 -4.21
CA ASP A 143 -0.95 -14.59 -4.60
C ASP A 143 -1.92 -14.20 -3.47
N GLN A 144 -1.51 -14.37 -2.21
CA GLN A 144 -2.26 -13.88 -1.06
C GLN A 144 -1.97 -12.40 -0.81
N LEU A 145 -0.68 -12.02 -0.80
CA LEU A 145 -0.24 -10.66 -0.45
C LEU A 145 -0.74 -9.60 -1.44
N GLN A 146 -0.97 -9.95 -2.70
CA GLN A 146 -1.55 -9.05 -3.69
C GLN A 146 -2.91 -8.48 -3.26
N TRP A 147 -3.65 -9.16 -2.38
CA TRP A 147 -4.93 -8.71 -1.83
C TRP A 147 -4.80 -8.07 -0.44
N VAL A 148 -3.83 -8.54 0.36
CA VAL A 148 -3.59 -8.00 1.71
C VAL A 148 -3.13 -6.54 1.64
N ILE A 149 -2.25 -6.19 0.70
CA ILE A 149 -1.73 -4.81 0.58
C ILE A 149 -2.85 -3.82 0.21
N PRO A 150 -3.69 -4.05 -0.82
CA PRO A 150 -4.85 -3.21 -1.09
C PRO A 150 -5.86 -3.15 0.06
N ALA A 151 -6.06 -4.24 0.81
CA ALA A 151 -6.96 -4.21 1.97
C ALA A 151 -6.44 -3.27 3.07
N LEU A 152 -5.15 -3.37 3.43
CA LEU A 152 -4.53 -2.51 4.44
C LEU A 152 -4.49 -1.04 4.00
N THR A 153 -4.08 -0.79 2.77
CA THR A 153 -3.99 0.58 2.22
C THR A 153 -5.36 1.18 1.96
N GLY A 154 -6.36 0.38 1.57
CA GLY A 154 -7.76 0.79 1.49
C GLY A 154 -8.35 1.15 2.86
N ALA A 155 -8.04 0.37 3.90
CA ALA A 155 -8.40 0.72 5.27
C ALA A 155 -7.76 2.05 5.72
N LEU A 156 -6.50 2.30 5.34
CA LEU A 156 -5.84 3.60 5.57
C LEU A 156 -6.54 4.75 4.85
N VAL A 157 -7.07 4.54 3.64
CA VAL A 157 -7.88 5.54 2.94
C VAL A 157 -9.13 5.87 3.76
N VAL A 158 -9.87 4.85 4.23
CA VAL A 158 -11.07 5.03 5.07
C VAL A 158 -10.74 5.78 6.36
N VAL A 159 -9.68 5.38 7.08
CA VAL A 159 -9.24 6.07 8.31
C VAL A 159 -8.82 7.50 8.01
N SER A 160 -8.22 7.78 6.86
CA SER A 160 -7.86 9.13 6.44
C SER A 160 -9.07 10.00 6.11
N SER A 161 -10.12 9.44 5.49
CA SER A 161 -11.41 10.11 5.32
C SER A 161 -12.05 10.44 6.67
N TYR A 162 -12.08 9.48 7.60
CA TYR A 162 -12.57 9.71 8.96
C TYR A 162 -11.78 10.79 9.71
N ALA A 163 -10.46 10.82 9.56
CA ALA A 163 -9.62 11.87 10.13
C ALA A 163 -9.96 13.27 9.57
N GLY A 164 -10.38 13.34 8.30
CA GLY A 164 -10.91 14.55 7.67
C GLY A 164 -12.22 15.02 8.31
N GLU A 165 -13.14 14.09 8.61
CA GLU A 165 -14.39 14.40 9.31
C GLU A 165 -14.12 14.96 10.72
N GLN A 166 -13.20 14.36 11.47
CA GLN A 166 -12.80 14.86 12.79
C GLN A 166 -12.19 16.27 12.78
N GLN A 167 -11.76 16.79 11.62
CA GLN A 167 -11.20 18.14 11.48
C GLN A 167 -12.26 19.21 11.21
N ARG A 168 -13.53 18.84 11.01
CA ARG A 168 -14.63 19.81 10.85
C ARG A 168 -14.78 20.64 12.13
N PRO A 169 -15.03 21.95 12.05
CA PRO A 169 -15.11 22.82 13.23
C PRO A 169 -16.07 22.32 14.32
N SER A 170 -17.23 21.79 13.92
CA SER A 170 -18.21 21.20 14.85
C SER A 170 -17.69 19.98 15.59
N GLU A 171 -16.98 19.08 14.89
CA GLU A 171 -16.40 17.87 15.46
C GLU A 171 -15.20 18.17 16.36
N VAL A 172 -14.41 19.20 16.02
CA VAL A 172 -13.34 19.71 16.90
C VAL A 172 -13.94 20.29 18.17
N ALA A 173 -14.94 21.17 18.07
CA ALA A 173 -15.59 21.76 19.24
C ALA A 173 -16.21 20.70 20.14
N ARG A 174 -16.96 19.75 19.56
CA ARG A 174 -17.55 18.61 20.28
C ARG A 174 -16.48 17.78 20.99
N GLY A 175 -15.45 17.33 20.27
CA GLY A 175 -14.42 16.47 20.85
C GLY A 175 -13.49 17.16 21.85
N LEU A 176 -13.43 18.50 21.87
CA LEU A 176 -12.76 19.24 22.95
C LEU A 176 -13.65 19.38 24.19
N ALA A 177 -14.96 19.46 24.02
CA ALA A 177 -15.92 19.58 25.13
C ALA A 177 -16.19 18.24 25.85
N GLN A 178 -15.99 17.12 25.18
CA GLN A 178 -16.21 15.77 25.72
C GLN A 178 -14.97 15.14 26.38
N ARG A 179 -13.81 15.81 26.28
CA ARG A 179 -12.52 15.31 26.80
C ARG A 179 -12.36 15.61 28.29
#